data_AF-A0A4P9Z3J8-F1
#
_entry.id   AF-A0A4P9Z3J8-F1
#
_cell.length_a   1.000
_cell.length_b   1.000
_cell.length_c   1.000
_cell.angle_alpha   90.00
_cell.angle_beta   90.00
_cell.angle_gamma   90.00
#
_symmetry.space_group_name_H-M   'P 1'
#
loop_
_entity.id
_entity.type
_entity.pdbx_description
1 polymer ?
#
loop_
_entity_poly.entity_id
_entity_poly.type
_entity_poly.pdbx_seq_one_letter_code
_entity_poly.pdbx_strand_id
1 'polypeptide(L)'
;MLEPQARENYVPRYRLGEVITFKWKYDNNLRIQPKNLTLQVAGPDRQQVTIAANLSGDTTEYKWDTNDWDDAKAGPLLEYARYQLVIFDERGKDALPESGRLMVYRGTTFALSQTSTIMCTVCADASKLPVALVSMSMVVAMVVVAVVVQLV
;
A
#
# COMPACT_ATOMS: atom_id res chain seq x y z
N MET A 1 -36.93 -5.47 5.69
CA MET A 1 -35.78 -4.74 5.14
C MET A 1 -34.53 -5.36 5.74
N LEU A 2 -33.64 -5.95 4.94
CA LEU A 2 -32.40 -6.55 5.43
C LEU A 2 -31.33 -5.45 5.40
N GLU A 3 -30.90 -4.98 6.57
CA GLU A 3 -29.70 -4.15 6.67
C GLU A 3 -28.48 -5.06 6.73
N PRO A 4 -27.58 -5.02 5.74
CA PRO A 4 -26.32 -5.74 5.86
C PRO A 4 -25.49 -5.09 6.95
N GLN A 5 -25.32 -5.79 8.07
CA GLN A 5 -24.31 -5.46 9.07
C GLN A 5 -22.94 -5.70 8.44
N ALA A 6 -22.36 -4.67 7.82
CA ALA A 6 -21.00 -4.72 7.33
C ALA A 6 -20.05 -4.85 8.54
N ARG A 7 -19.57 -6.07 8.80
CA ARG A 7 -18.42 -6.27 9.67
C ARG A 7 -17.21 -5.74 8.91
N GLU A 8 -16.78 -4.52 9.22
CA GLU A 8 -15.51 -4.00 8.71
C GLU A 8 -14.38 -4.85 9.29
N ASN A 9 -13.88 -5.80 8.49
CA ASN A 9 -12.58 -6.39 8.73
C ASN A 9 -11.54 -5.28 8.51
N TYR A 10 -11.09 -4.65 9.59
CA TYR A 10 -10.09 -3.60 9.54
C TYR A 10 -8.74 -4.19 9.11
N VAL A 11 -8.35 -3.95 7.86
CA VAL A 11 -7.02 -4.28 7.35
C VAL A 11 -6.11 -3.08 7.58
N PRO A 12 -5.01 -3.20 8.34
CA PRO A 12 -4.10 -2.09 8.57
C PRO A 12 -3.52 -1.61 7.23
N ARG A 13 -3.47 -0.29 7.05
CA ARG A 13 -2.90 0.36 5.86
C ARG A 13 -1.57 1.01 6.22
N TYR A 14 -0.55 0.72 5.42
CA TYR A 14 0.77 1.32 5.52
C TYR A 14 1.05 2.19 4.31
N ARG A 15 1.87 3.22 4.49
CA ARG A 15 2.23 4.09 3.39
C ARG A 15 3.30 3.45 2.52
N LEU A 16 3.16 3.61 1.21
CA LEU A 16 4.24 3.34 0.27
C LEU A 16 5.34 4.38 0.45
N GLY A 17 6.58 3.91 0.42
CA GLY A 17 7.76 4.72 0.70
C GLY A 17 8.04 4.96 2.19
N GLU A 18 7.37 4.22 3.08
CA GLU A 18 7.72 4.17 4.50
C GLU A 18 8.28 2.79 4.89
N VAL A 19 8.99 2.75 6.02
CA VAL A 19 9.48 1.52 6.63
C VAL A 19 8.37 0.86 7.43
N ILE A 20 7.96 -0.33 7.00
CA ILE A 20 6.95 -1.15 7.67
C ILE A 20 7.67 -2.08 8.66
N THR A 21 7.28 -2.05 9.93
CA THR A 21 7.87 -2.92 10.96
C THR A 21 6.93 -4.09 11.26
N PHE A 22 7.36 -5.29 10.92
CA PHE A 22 6.69 -6.54 11.29
C PHE A 22 7.24 -7.03 12.63
N LYS A 23 6.35 -7.34 13.57
CA LYS A 23 6.71 -7.96 14.85
C LYS A 23 5.86 -9.20 15.07
N TRP A 24 6.47 -10.26 15.55
CA TRP A 24 5.79 -11.51 15.88
C TRP A 24 6.36 -12.11 17.16
N LYS A 25 5.68 -13.14 17.66
CA LYS A 25 6.14 -13.96 18.78
C LYS A 25 5.93 -15.42 18.40
N TYR A 26 6.86 -16.27 18.84
CA TYR A 26 6.66 -17.71 18.75
C TYR A 26 5.63 -18.17 19.76
N ASP A 27 4.92 -19.25 19.42
CA ASP A 27 4.06 -19.91 20.38
C ASP A 27 4.90 -20.72 21.39
N ASN A 28 4.28 -21.10 22.50
CA ASN A 28 4.92 -21.94 23.51
C ASN A 28 5.03 -23.42 23.06
N ASN A 29 4.53 -23.76 21.87
CA ASN A 29 4.57 -25.12 21.33
C ASN A 29 5.82 -25.35 20.48
N LEU A 30 6.52 -24.29 20.07
CA LEU A 30 7.79 -24.36 19.38
C LEU A 30 8.86 -24.96 20.30
N ARG A 31 9.27 -26.20 20.00
CA ARG A 31 10.30 -26.94 20.74
C ARG A 31 11.63 -26.99 19.99
N ILE A 32 11.57 -26.94 18.67
CA ILE A 32 12.72 -26.95 17.78
C ILE A 32 12.81 -25.56 17.17
N GLN A 33 13.84 -24.82 17.57
CA GLN A 33 14.07 -23.49 17.04
C GLN A 33 14.52 -23.60 15.56
N PRO A 34 13.93 -22.82 14.65
CA PRO A 34 14.39 -22.78 13.27
C PRO A 34 15.84 -22.27 13.22
N LYS A 35 16.59 -22.65 12.19
CA LYS A 35 17.95 -22.12 12.01
C LYS A 35 17.88 -20.75 11.34
N ASN A 36 17.08 -20.68 10.29
CA ASN A 36 16.93 -19.49 9.47
C ASN A 36 15.46 -19.26 9.17
N LEU A 37 15.06 -17.99 9.07
CA LEU A 37 13.75 -17.57 8.61
C LEU A 37 13.83 -16.92 7.24
N THR A 38 12.76 -17.09 6.48
CA THR A 38 12.51 -16.36 5.25
C THR A 38 11.15 -15.68 5.36
N LEU A 39 11.11 -14.41 4.97
CA LEU A 39 9.91 -13.60 4.94
C LEU A 39 9.54 -13.32 3.48
N GLN A 40 8.28 -13.59 3.16
CA GLN A 40 7.70 -13.29 1.88
C GLN A 40 6.47 -12.40 2.04
N VAL A 41 6.25 -11.58 1.03
CA VAL A 41 5.02 -10.81 0.86
C VAL A 41 4.29 -11.39 -0.34
N ALA A 42 3.06 -11.86 -0.12
CA ALA A 42 2.19 -12.35 -1.18
C ALA A 42 1.28 -11.21 -1.64
N GLY A 43 1.38 -10.85 -2.93
CA GLY A 43 0.54 -9.84 -3.58
C GLY A 43 -0.85 -10.36 -3.99
N PRO A 44 -1.71 -9.47 -4.52
CA PRO A 44 -3.06 -9.81 -4.96
C PRO A 44 -3.11 -10.78 -6.16
N ASP A 45 -2.06 -10.80 -6.96
CA ASP A 45 -1.83 -11.74 -8.07
C ASP A 45 -1.27 -13.10 -7.61
N ARG A 46 -1.17 -13.32 -6.30
CA ARG A 46 -0.54 -14.48 -5.64
C ARG A 46 0.96 -14.61 -5.88
N GLN A 47 1.61 -13.57 -6.44
CA GLN A 47 3.06 -13.54 -6.53
C GLN A 47 3.64 -13.42 -5.12
N GLN A 48 4.52 -14.36 -4.76
CA GLN A 48 5.22 -14.37 -3.48
C GLN A 48 6.62 -13.81 -3.69
N VAL A 49 6.90 -12.66 -3.10
CA VAL A 49 8.19 -11.98 -3.22
C VAL A 49 8.92 -12.07 -1.90
N THR A 50 10.19 -12.45 -1.95
CA THR A 50 11.02 -12.57 -0.75
C THR A 50 11.54 -11.19 -0.37
N ILE A 51 11.10 -10.71 0.80
CA ILE A 51 11.52 -9.42 1.37
C ILE A 51 12.69 -9.58 2.33
N ALA A 52 12.91 -10.78 2.87
CA ALA A 52 14.08 -11.13 3.67
C ALA A 52 14.34 -12.63 3.57
N ALA A 53 15.62 -13.01 3.49
CA ALA A 53 16.04 -14.40 3.51
C ALA A 53 17.20 -14.58 4.50
N ASN A 54 17.35 -15.79 5.03
CA ASN A 54 18.44 -16.15 5.93
C ASN A 54 18.52 -15.27 7.20
N LEU A 55 17.36 -14.83 7.71
CA LEU A 55 17.30 -14.19 9.02
C LEU A 55 17.55 -15.23 10.11
N SER A 56 18.12 -14.84 11.24
CA SER A 56 18.32 -15.77 12.35
C SER A 56 16.98 -16.32 12.86
N GLY A 57 16.95 -17.59 13.25
CA GLY A 57 15.74 -18.27 13.74
C GLY A 57 15.15 -17.76 15.06
N ASP A 58 15.84 -16.87 15.76
CA ASP A 58 15.37 -16.14 16.94
C ASP A 58 14.80 -14.74 16.60
N THR A 59 14.87 -14.33 15.34
CA THR A 59 14.37 -13.03 14.88
C THR A 59 12.86 -12.93 15.10
N THR A 60 12.43 -11.86 15.76
CA THR A 60 11.01 -11.58 16.07
C THR A 60 10.53 -10.23 15.53
N GLU A 61 11.41 -9.49 14.87
CA GLU A 61 11.14 -8.19 14.28
C GLU A 61 11.87 -8.06 12.94
N TYR A 62 11.18 -7.52 11.93
CA TYR A 62 11.78 -7.17 10.65
C TYR A 62 11.26 -5.82 10.16
N LYS A 63 12.17 -4.98 9.68
CA LYS A 63 11.85 -3.68 9.07
C LYS A 63 11.96 -3.81 7.56
N TRP A 64 10.83 -3.65 6.88
CA TRP A 64 10.76 -3.66 5.43
C TRP A 64 10.66 -2.23 4.91
N ASP A 65 11.71 -1.75 4.24
CA ASP A 65 11.66 -0.49 3.52
C ASP A 65 11.01 -0.69 2.16
N THR A 66 9.88 -0.03 1.93
CA THR A 66 9.15 -0.12 0.65
C THR A 66 9.74 0.78 -0.43
N ASN A 67 10.67 1.70 -0.10
CA ASN A 67 11.42 2.47 -1.10
C ASN A 67 12.50 1.64 -1.81
N ASP A 68 13.04 0.63 -1.13
CA ASP A 68 14.08 -0.26 -1.69
C ASP A 68 13.48 -1.42 -2.51
N TRP A 69 12.25 -1.25 -2.96
CA TRP A 69 11.55 -2.27 -3.73
C TRP A 69 11.96 -2.24 -5.21
N ASP A 70 12.34 -3.41 -5.72
CA ASP A 70 12.73 -3.59 -7.12
C ASP A 70 11.52 -3.95 -7.99
N ASP A 71 10.89 -2.92 -8.57
CA ASP A 71 9.76 -3.05 -9.51
C ASP A 71 10.11 -3.93 -10.72
N ALA A 72 11.37 -3.94 -11.18
CA ALA A 72 11.77 -4.69 -12.37
C ALA A 72 11.79 -6.20 -12.10
N LYS A 73 12.14 -6.60 -10.88
CA LYS A 73 12.20 -8.00 -10.47
C LYS A 73 10.86 -8.53 -9.97
N ALA A 74 10.10 -7.70 -9.25
CA ALA A 74 8.96 -8.13 -8.46
C ALA A 74 7.62 -7.53 -8.92
N GLY A 75 7.64 -6.66 -9.92
CA GLY A 75 6.48 -5.87 -10.33
C GLY A 75 6.22 -4.71 -9.36
N PRO A 76 5.45 -3.69 -9.80
CA PRO A 76 5.16 -2.54 -8.96
C PRO A 76 4.31 -2.92 -7.74
N LEU A 77 4.61 -2.31 -6.59
CA LEU A 77 3.72 -2.39 -5.43
C LEU A 77 2.38 -1.69 -5.75
N LEU A 78 1.29 -2.43 -5.62
CA LEU A 78 -0.05 -1.99 -5.96
C LEU A 78 -0.70 -1.26 -4.79
N GLU A 79 -1.29 -0.11 -5.10
CA GLU A 79 -2.08 0.65 -4.15
C GLU A 79 -3.41 -0.03 -3.85
N TYR A 80 -3.89 0.12 -2.62
CA TYR A 80 -5.16 -0.43 -2.12
C TYR A 80 -5.29 -1.95 -2.28
N ALA A 81 -4.22 -2.63 -2.68
CA ALA A 81 -4.14 -4.07 -2.77
C ALA A 81 -3.89 -4.67 -1.38
N ARG A 82 -4.41 -5.89 -1.19
CA ARG A 82 -4.16 -6.69 0.01
C ARG A 82 -2.92 -7.53 -0.21
N TYR A 83 -2.01 -7.40 0.72
CA TYR A 83 -0.80 -8.19 0.85
C TYR A 83 -0.90 -9.11 2.05
N GLN A 84 -0.21 -10.25 1.99
CA GLN A 84 -0.13 -11.21 3.08
C GLN A 84 1.33 -11.45 3.44
N LEU A 85 1.64 -11.33 4.73
CA LEU A 85 2.96 -11.69 5.26
C LEU A 85 3.04 -13.21 5.41
N VAL A 86 4.07 -13.79 4.83
CA VAL A 86 4.39 -15.22 4.89
C VAL A 86 5.73 -15.38 5.58
N ILE A 87 5.79 -16.19 6.65
CA ILE A 87 7.04 -16.48 7.39
C ILE A 87 7.23 -17.98 7.43
N PHE A 88 8.41 -18.47 7.07
CA PHE A 88 8.74 -19.89 7.09
C PHE A 88 10.22 -20.13 7.46
N ASP A 89 10.51 -21.36 7.90
CA ASP A 89 11.85 -21.79 8.31
C ASP A 89 12.66 -22.36 7.12
N GLU A 90 13.82 -22.96 7.40
CA GLU A 90 14.69 -23.56 6.40
C GLU A 90 14.06 -24.69 5.58
N ARG A 91 12.91 -25.24 5.99
CA ARG A 91 12.20 -26.30 5.26
C ARG A 91 11.38 -25.75 4.08
N GLY A 92 11.18 -24.43 4.03
CA GLY A 92 10.52 -23.75 2.91
C GLY A 92 9.03 -23.48 3.11
N LYS A 93 8.44 -22.75 2.14
CA LYS A 93 7.07 -22.21 2.19
C LYS A 93 5.94 -23.24 2.11
N ASP A 94 6.27 -24.47 1.72
CA ASP A 94 5.33 -25.60 1.54
C ASP A 94 5.63 -26.74 2.54
N ALA A 95 6.44 -26.47 3.58
CA ALA A 95 6.78 -27.46 4.59
C ALA A 95 5.52 -27.98 5.31
N LEU A 96 5.45 -29.29 5.48
CA LEU A 96 4.34 -29.92 6.19
C LEU A 96 4.40 -29.58 7.70
N PRO A 97 3.23 -29.51 8.37
CA PRO A 97 3.19 -29.34 9.81
C PRO A 97 3.92 -30.48 10.52
N GLU A 98 4.86 -30.13 11.39
CA GLU A 98 5.59 -31.06 12.25
C GLU A 98 5.47 -30.60 13.70
N SER A 99 5.27 -31.55 14.62
CA SER A 99 5.13 -31.24 16.03
C SER A 99 6.38 -30.55 16.57
N GLY A 100 6.20 -29.45 17.28
CA GLY A 100 7.30 -28.71 17.89
C GLY A 100 8.13 -27.85 16.93
N ARG A 101 7.82 -27.84 15.62
CA ARG A 101 8.50 -26.98 14.64
C ARG A 101 7.62 -25.80 14.24
N LEU A 102 8.25 -24.79 13.64
CA LEU A 102 7.54 -23.61 13.12
C LEU A 102 6.61 -24.03 11.98
N MET A 103 5.33 -23.70 12.09
CA MET A 103 4.40 -23.80 10.96
C MET A 103 4.54 -22.55 10.08
N VAL A 104 4.39 -22.72 8.76
CA VAL A 104 4.37 -21.58 7.83
C VAL A 104 3.27 -20.60 8.24
N TYR A 105 3.66 -19.39 8.59
CA TYR A 105 2.74 -18.33 9.00
C TYR A 105 2.17 -17.64 7.77
N ARG A 106 0.85 -17.41 7.74
CA ARG A 106 0.13 -16.65 6.69
C ARG A 106 -0.98 -15.77 7.27
N GLY A 107 -0.93 -15.45 8.57
CA GLY A 107 -2.05 -14.84 9.30
C GLY A 107 -2.18 -13.32 9.14
N THR A 108 -1.09 -12.62 8.83
CA THR A 108 -1.10 -11.16 8.77
C THR A 108 -1.42 -10.70 7.35
N THR A 109 -2.47 -9.88 7.23
CA THR A 109 -2.80 -9.18 5.99
C THR A 109 -2.74 -7.68 6.21
N PHE A 110 -2.27 -6.96 5.20
CA PHE A 110 -2.13 -5.50 5.24
C PHE A 110 -2.37 -4.92 3.85
N ALA A 111 -2.60 -3.63 3.77
CA ALA A 111 -2.73 -2.92 2.50
C ALA A 111 -1.74 -1.77 2.41
N LEU A 112 -1.40 -1.40 1.18
CA LEU A 112 -0.47 -0.31 0.88
C LEU A 112 -1.25 0.87 0.29
N SER A 113 -0.82 2.10 0.58
CA SER A 113 -1.44 3.33 0.05
C SER A 113 -0.40 4.43 -0.11
N GLN A 114 -0.42 5.21 -1.18
CA GLN A 114 0.49 6.36 -1.33
C GLN A 114 0.00 7.60 -0.56
N THR A 115 -1.25 7.63 -0.06
CA THR A 115 -1.83 8.88 0.42
C THR A 115 -1.48 9.20 1.88
N SER A 116 -0.72 10.27 2.06
CA SER A 116 -0.81 11.18 3.21
C SER A 116 -2.06 12.08 3.16
N THR A 117 -3.09 11.68 2.42
CA THR A 117 -4.30 12.46 2.18
C THR A 117 -5.52 11.59 2.48
N ILE A 118 -6.22 12.01 3.53
CA ILE A 118 -7.55 11.60 3.92
C ILE A 118 -8.45 11.71 2.69
N MET A 119 -8.72 10.60 2.00
CA MET A 119 -9.86 10.54 1.07
C MET A 119 -11.15 10.47 1.90
N CYS A 120 -11.58 11.62 2.39
CA CYS A 120 -12.98 11.89 2.71
C CYS A 120 -13.60 12.62 1.51
N THR A 121 -13.75 11.94 0.38
CA THR A 121 -14.40 12.50 -0.81
C THR A 121 -15.91 12.68 -0.63
N VAL A 122 -16.49 12.18 0.47
CA VAL A 122 -17.88 12.45 0.88
C VAL A 122 -18.04 13.68 1.79
N CYS A 123 -16.95 14.37 2.16
CA CYS A 123 -17.03 15.60 2.95
C CYS A 123 -16.85 16.88 2.12
N ALA A 124 -16.53 16.77 0.83
CA ALA A 124 -16.31 17.94 -0.03
C ALA A 124 -17.61 18.59 -0.54
N ASP A 125 -18.74 17.86 -0.54
CA ASP A 125 -20.00 18.34 -1.15
C ASP A 125 -21.00 18.97 -0.17
N ALA A 126 -20.61 19.27 1.07
CA ALA A 126 -21.52 19.86 2.06
C ALA A 126 -21.33 21.37 2.28
N SER A 127 -20.45 22.06 1.55
CA SER A 127 -20.34 23.52 1.70
C SER A 127 -19.91 24.25 0.44
N LYS A 128 -20.91 24.74 -0.31
CA LYS A 128 -21.07 26.13 -0.81
C LYS A 128 -21.85 26.16 -2.14
N LEU A 129 -23.17 26.29 -2.03
CA LEU A 129 -23.91 27.15 -2.95
C LEU A 129 -23.79 28.58 -2.39
N PRO A 130 -23.35 29.54 -3.21
CA PRO A 130 -24.32 30.52 -3.68
C PRO A 130 -24.27 30.68 -5.19
N VAL A 131 -25.47 30.70 -5.78
CA VAL A 131 -25.72 31.14 -7.14
C VAL A 131 -25.24 32.58 -7.29
N ALA A 132 -24.27 32.83 -8.17
CA ALA A 132 -23.95 34.15 -8.68
C ALA A 132 -23.93 34.09 -10.20
N LEU A 133 -25.03 34.56 -10.81
CA LEU A 133 -25.14 34.85 -12.24
C LEU A 133 -24.13 35.93 -12.59
N VAL A 134 -23.05 35.58 -13.32
CA VAL A 134 -22.16 36.58 -13.92
C VAL A 134 -22.50 36.69 -15.41
N SER A 135 -23.05 37.86 -15.73
CA SER A 135 -23.42 38.36 -17.04
C SER A 135 -22.30 38.27 -18.07
N MET A 136 -22.58 37.64 -19.19
CA MET A 136 -21.74 37.62 -20.37
C MET A 136 -21.83 38.98 -21.08
N SER A 137 -20.76 39.76 -21.08
CA SER A 137 -20.62 40.95 -21.93
C SER A 137 -19.22 40.97 -22.52
N MET A 138 -19.08 40.45 -23.73
CA MET A 138 -17.84 40.56 -24.51
C MET A 138 -17.86 41.90 -25.24
N VAL A 139 -16.91 42.76 -24.89
CA VAL A 139 -16.68 44.08 -25.47
C VAL A 139 -16.15 43.93 -26.90
N VAL A 140 -16.75 44.68 -27.82
CA VAL A 140 -16.40 44.80 -29.23
C VAL A 140 -14.99 45.37 -29.39
N ALA A 141 -14.12 44.66 -30.10
CA ALA A 141 -12.81 45.15 -30.52
C ALA A 141 -12.95 46.00 -31.80
N MET A 142 -12.81 47.32 -31.69
CA MET A 142 -12.47 48.19 -32.82
C MET A 142 -10.96 48.44 -32.82
N VAL A 143 -10.25 47.85 -33.78
CA VAL A 143 -8.86 48.22 -34.07
C VAL A 143 -8.90 49.39 -35.05
N VAL A 144 -8.61 50.60 -34.57
CA VAL A 144 -8.31 51.76 -35.41
C VAL A 144 -6.84 51.68 -35.80
N VAL A 145 -6.55 51.32 -37.05
CA VAL A 145 -5.20 51.46 -37.63
C VAL A 145 -5.07 52.90 -38.11
N ALA A 146 -4.21 53.68 -37.44
CA ALA A 146 -3.79 54.99 -37.92
C ALA A 146 -2.26 55.10 -37.93
N VAL A 147 -1.73 55.08 -39.16
CA VAL A 147 -0.66 55.92 -39.74
C VAL A 147 0.68 56.03 -38.99
N VAL A 148 1.79 55.65 -39.65
CA VAL A 148 2.88 56.56 -40.10
C VAL A 148 3.74 55.83 -41.16
N VAL A 149 3.70 56.28 -42.42
CA VAL A 149 4.82 56.08 -43.37
C VAL A 149 5.37 57.47 -43.65
N GLN A 150 6.56 57.75 -43.12
CA GLN A 150 7.38 58.91 -43.46
C GLN A 150 8.50 58.48 -44.41
N LEU A 151 8.55 59.19 -45.54
CA LEU A 151 9.67 59.50 -46.44
C LEU A 151 10.95 58.65 -46.38
N VAL A 152 11.27 58.02 -47.51
CA VAL A 152 12.51 58.26 -48.29
C VAL A 152 12.15 58.27 -49.77
#